data_AF-A0A7V7F2J1-F1
#
_entry.id   AF-A0A7V7F2J1-F1
#
_cell.length_a   1.000
_cell.length_b   1.000
_cell.length_c   1.000
_cell.angle_alpha   90.00
_cell.angle_beta   90.00
_cell.angle_gamma   90.00
#
_symmetry.space_group_name_H-M   'P 1'
#
loop_
_entity.id
_entity.type
_entity.pdbx_description
1 polymer ?
#
loop_
_entity_poly.entity_id
_entity_poly.type
_entity_poly.pdbx_seq_one_letter_code
_entity_poly.pdbx_strand_id
1 'polypeptide(L)'
;MTTREKIPEERSVTIRQEVLRVLEDAELTVGELSKIIGKSEQELYDHLAHLRGAKSLIIIPAQCLACGFIFRNREKVKKPGKCPKCKDTHISQPMFTAARR
;
A
#
# COMPACT_ATOMS: atom_id res chain seq x y z
N MET A 1 20.36 -26.77 -5.11
CA MET A 1 19.29 -25.98 -5.77
C MET A 1 18.56 -25.23 -4.67
N THR A 2 18.71 -23.91 -4.67
CA THR A 2 18.52 -22.98 -3.54
C THR A 2 17.20 -23.16 -2.80
N THR A 3 17.25 -23.84 -1.65
CA THR A 3 16.21 -23.75 -0.64
C THR A 3 16.26 -22.32 -0.09
N ARG A 4 15.28 -21.50 -0.49
CA ARG A 4 15.04 -20.15 0.01
C ARG A 4 15.02 -20.19 1.55
N GLU A 5 16.10 -19.70 2.14
CA GLU A 5 16.28 -19.52 3.57
C GLU A 5 15.09 -18.73 4.15
N LYS A 6 14.35 -19.39 5.06
CA LYS A 6 13.31 -18.78 5.89
C LYS A 6 13.97 -18.14 7.11
N ILE A 7 14.19 -16.82 7.07
CA ILE A 7 14.33 -15.94 8.24
C ILE A 7 13.86 -14.56 7.74
N PRO A 8 12.92 -13.79 8.37
CA PRO A 8 12.97 -13.44 9.81
C PRO A 8 11.67 -12.88 10.50
N GLU A 9 11.36 -13.32 11.71
CA GLU A 9 10.45 -12.56 12.60
C GLU A 9 11.08 -11.19 13.02
N GLU A 10 12.41 -11.10 13.02
CA GLU A 10 13.19 -9.97 13.58
C GLU A 10 13.45 -8.78 12.63
N ARG A 11 13.51 -8.98 11.30
CA ARG A 11 13.63 -7.84 10.33
C ARG A 11 12.30 -7.17 10.03
N SER A 12 11.19 -7.82 10.39
CA SER A 12 9.84 -7.29 10.17
C SER A 12 9.58 -6.02 10.98
N VAL A 13 10.17 -5.93 12.18
CA VAL A 13 10.04 -4.77 13.08
C VAL A 13 10.71 -3.54 12.46
N THR A 14 11.92 -3.70 11.91
CA THR A 14 12.69 -2.61 11.30
C THR A 14 12.03 -2.09 10.03
N ILE A 15 11.50 -2.97 9.18
CA ILE A 15 10.79 -2.54 7.95
C ILE A 15 9.52 -1.75 8.30
N ARG A 16 8.74 -2.22 9.27
CA ARG A 16 7.53 -1.51 9.73
C ARG A 16 7.86 -0.13 10.28
N GLN A 17 8.94 -0.01 11.06
CA GLN A 17 9.43 1.27 11.58
C GLN A 17 9.93 2.19 10.46
N GLU A 18 10.61 1.65 9.46
CA GLU A 18 11.10 2.42 8.31
C GLU A 18 9.93 2.92 7.45
N VAL A 19 8.94 2.07 7.15
CA VAL A 19 7.69 2.47 6.49
C VAL A 19 7.02 3.60 7.28
N LEU A 20 6.83 3.44 8.60
CA LEU A 20 6.23 4.47 9.43
C LEU A 20 7.02 5.77 9.38
N ARG A 21 8.34 5.71 9.55
CA ARG A 21 9.21 6.90 9.59
C ARG A 21 9.16 7.69 8.29
N VAL A 22 9.18 7.00 7.16
CA VAL A 22 9.05 7.65 5.84
C VAL A 22 7.66 8.26 5.70
N LEU A 23 6.61 7.55 6.15
CA LEU A 23 5.22 7.99 6.09
C LEU A 23 4.85 9.08 7.11
N GLU A 24 5.66 9.27 8.15
CA GLU A 24 5.58 10.38 9.12
C GLU A 24 6.12 11.68 8.52
N ASP A 25 7.05 11.58 7.59
CA ASP A 25 7.67 12.73 6.92
C ASP A 25 6.80 13.21 5.73
N ALA A 26 6.25 12.27 4.95
CA ALA A 26 5.37 12.57 3.81
C ALA A 26 4.38 11.45 3.49
N GLU A 27 3.27 11.78 2.83
CA GLU A 27 2.36 10.78 2.27
C GLU A 27 2.94 10.19 0.97
N LEU A 28 3.12 8.88 0.91
CA LEU A 28 3.74 8.20 -0.22
C LEU A 28 2.87 7.06 -0.76
N THR A 29 3.03 6.77 -2.04
CA THR A 29 2.39 5.61 -2.67
C THR A 29 3.20 4.34 -2.42
N VAL A 30 2.59 3.16 -2.63
CA VAL A 30 3.32 1.88 -2.55
C VAL A 30 4.50 1.85 -3.52
N GLY A 31 4.36 2.46 -4.71
CA GLY A 31 5.44 2.54 -5.69
C GLY A 31 6.64 3.36 -5.18
N GLU A 32 6.40 4.47 -4.50
CA GLU A 32 7.47 5.27 -3.91
C GLU A 32 8.10 4.58 -2.71
N LEU A 33 7.28 3.97 -1.84
CA LEU A 33 7.78 3.12 -0.74
C LEU A 33 8.61 1.95 -1.27
N SER A 34 8.21 1.36 -2.40
CA SER A 34 8.94 0.27 -3.06
C SER A 34 10.32 0.72 -3.52
N LYS A 35 10.44 1.94 -4.06
CA LYS A 35 11.73 2.52 -4.46
C LYS A 35 12.61 2.88 -3.26
N ILE A 36 12.03 3.41 -2.19
CA ILE A 36 12.77 3.86 -1.00
C ILE A 36 13.26 2.66 -0.18
N ILE A 37 12.38 1.70 0.10
CA ILE A 37 12.65 0.53 0.96
C ILE A 37 13.23 -0.63 0.14
N GLY A 38 13.10 -0.60 -1.20
CA GLY A 38 13.58 -1.67 -2.08
C GLY A 38 12.74 -2.95 -1.99
N LYS A 39 11.46 -2.84 -1.61
CA LYS A 39 10.56 -3.98 -1.40
C LYS A 39 9.49 -4.08 -2.46
N SER A 40 9.03 -5.30 -2.73
CA SER A 40 7.94 -5.52 -3.69
C SER A 40 6.64 -4.90 -3.17
N GLU A 41 5.82 -4.36 -4.07
CA GLU A 41 4.53 -3.77 -3.71
C GLU A 41 3.66 -4.74 -2.89
N GLN A 42 3.68 -6.03 -3.23
CA GLN A 42 2.98 -7.09 -2.47
C GLN A 42 3.43 -7.21 -1.01
N GLU A 43 4.74 -7.18 -0.74
CA GLU A 43 5.27 -7.21 0.63
C GLU A 43 4.89 -5.93 1.39
N LEU A 44 4.94 -4.78 0.71
CA LEU A 44 4.50 -3.52 1.31
C LEU A 44 3.03 -3.53 1.67
N TYR A 45 2.15 -4.06 0.81
CA TYR A 45 0.73 -4.23 1.14
C TYR A 45 0.53 -5.10 2.39
N ASP A 46 1.28 -6.19 2.50
CA ASP A 46 1.23 -7.05 3.69
C ASP A 46 1.68 -6.27 4.95
N HIS A 47 2.81 -5.56 4.88
CA HIS A 47 3.30 -4.73 5.99
C HIS A 47 2.34 -3.60 6.38
N LEU A 48 1.77 -2.90 5.39
CA LEU A 48 0.79 -1.84 5.59
C LEU A 48 -0.51 -2.39 6.20
N ALA A 49 -0.95 -3.58 5.80
CA ALA A 49 -2.11 -4.24 6.40
C ALA A 49 -1.88 -4.56 7.89
N HIS A 50 -0.68 -5.02 8.25
CA HIS A 50 -0.28 -5.24 9.64
C HIS A 50 -0.24 -3.91 10.44
N LEU A 51 0.35 -2.86 9.87
CA LEU A 51 0.43 -1.53 10.49
C LEU A 51 -0.93 -0.88 10.71
N ARG A 52 -1.87 -1.07 9.77
CA ARG A 52 -3.26 -0.62 9.90
C ARG A 52 -3.92 -1.21 11.15
N GLY A 53 -3.63 -2.47 11.47
CA GLY A 53 -4.13 -3.12 12.69
C GLY A 53 -3.65 -2.44 13.98
N ALA A 54 -2.47 -1.84 13.96
CA ALA A 54 -1.88 -1.14 15.10
C ALA A 54 -2.36 0.31 15.27
N LYS A 55 -3.31 0.80 14.46
CA LYS A 55 -3.85 2.20 14.45
C LYS A 55 -2.82 3.31 14.17
N SER A 56 -1.58 2.97 13.81
CA SER A 56 -0.53 3.95 13.52
C SER A 56 -0.43 4.33 12.03
N LEU A 57 -1.32 3.82 11.17
CA LEU A 57 -1.26 4.00 9.73
C LEU A 57 -2.62 4.43 9.16
N ILE A 58 -2.60 5.47 8.33
CA ILE A 58 -3.72 5.98 7.56
C ILE A 58 -3.52 5.58 6.09
N ILE A 59 -4.48 4.84 5.55
CA ILE A 59 -4.49 4.44 4.14
C ILE A 59 -5.39 5.40 3.37
N ILE A 60 -4.82 6.10 2.39
CA ILE A 60 -5.53 6.93 1.44
C ILE A 60 -5.78 6.07 0.19
N PRO A 61 -6.97 5.48 0.08
CA PRO A 61 -7.28 4.56 -1.00
C PRO A 61 -7.22 5.25 -2.38
N ALA A 62 -6.84 4.48 -3.40
CA ALA A 62 -6.85 4.92 -4.78
C ALA A 62 -8.25 5.40 -5.18
N GLN A 63 -8.35 6.57 -5.80
CA GLN A 63 -9.60 7.12 -6.29
C GLN A 63 -9.57 7.33 -7.80
N CYS A 64 -10.69 7.11 -8.46
CA CYS A 64 -10.86 7.48 -9.86
C CYS A 64 -10.90 9.01 -9.98
N LEU A 65 -9.95 9.62 -10.69
CA LEU A 65 -9.93 11.08 -10.88
C LEU A 65 -11.10 11.57 -11.75
N ALA A 66 -11.68 10.69 -12.56
CA ALA A 66 -12.83 11.03 -13.40
C ALA A 66 -14.17 11.07 -12.65
N CYS A 67 -14.32 10.36 -11.52
CA CYS A 67 -15.61 10.31 -10.80
C CYS A 67 -15.55 10.15 -9.28
N GLY A 68 -14.37 10.17 -8.68
CA GLY A 68 -14.17 10.02 -7.24
C GLY A 68 -14.43 8.61 -6.70
N PHE A 69 -14.49 7.58 -7.57
CA PHE A 69 -14.74 6.21 -7.10
C PHE A 69 -13.51 5.65 -6.37
N ILE A 70 -13.68 5.25 -5.11
CA ILE A 70 -12.60 4.76 -4.26
C ILE A 70 -12.46 3.23 -4.36
N PHE A 71 -11.28 2.75 -4.80
CA PHE A 71 -10.95 1.33 -4.92
C PHE A 71 -10.43 0.77 -3.60
N ARG A 72 -11.30 0.64 -2.60
CA ARG A 72 -10.95 0.10 -1.26
C ARG A 72 -10.82 -1.42 -1.20
N ASN A 73 -11.45 -2.13 -2.12
CA ASN A 73 -11.54 -3.58 -2.10
C ASN A 73 -12.08 -4.04 -3.44
N ARG A 74 -11.42 -5.00 -4.09
CA ARG A 74 -12.11 -5.81 -5.08
C ARG A 74 -11.90 -7.28 -4.79
N GLU A 75 -12.93 -7.84 -4.17
CA GLU A 75 -13.21 -9.26 -3.98
C GLU A 75 -13.59 -10.00 -5.29
N LYS A 76 -13.56 -9.35 -6.46
CA LYS A 76 -13.97 -9.99 -7.73
C LYS A 76 -12.89 -9.89 -8.80
N VAL A 77 -12.41 -11.07 -9.20
CA VAL A 77 -11.31 -11.38 -10.15
C VAL A 77 -11.66 -11.10 -11.62
N LYS A 78 -12.90 -10.73 -11.97
CA LYS A 78 -13.27 -10.47 -13.37
C LYS A 78 -13.10 -8.99 -13.74
N LYS A 79 -12.38 -8.74 -14.84
CA LYS A 79 -12.10 -7.42 -15.43
C LYS A 79 -13.37 -6.78 -16.02
N PRO A 80 -13.80 -5.62 -15.54
CA PRO A 80 -14.28 -4.57 -16.42
C PRO A 80 -13.07 -3.67 -16.73
N GLY A 81 -12.75 -3.49 -18.01
CA GLY A 81 -11.67 -2.61 -18.47
C GLY A 81 -11.93 -1.11 -18.25
N LYS A 82 -12.86 -0.76 -17.37
CA LYS A 82 -13.46 0.57 -17.20
C LYS A 82 -13.89 0.76 -15.75
N CYS A 83 -13.76 1.96 -15.19
CA CYS A 83 -14.34 2.28 -13.88
C CYS A 83 -15.84 1.91 -13.85
N PRO A 84 -16.35 1.14 -12.87
CA PRO A 84 -17.77 0.74 -12.86
C PRO A 84 -18.72 1.91 -12.66
N LYS A 85 -18.23 3.05 -12.14
CA LYS A 85 -19.02 4.29 -12.03
C LYS A 85 -18.96 5.14 -13.30
N CYS A 86 -17.77 5.57 -13.72
CA CYS A 86 -17.62 6.53 -14.82
C CYS A 86 -17.08 5.94 -16.12
N LYS A 87 -16.70 4.67 -16.12
CA LYS A 87 -16.10 3.95 -17.24
C LYS A 87 -14.73 4.46 -17.72
N ASP A 88 -14.12 5.34 -16.93
CA ASP A 88 -12.81 5.91 -17.20
C ASP A 88 -11.65 5.02 -16.74
N THR A 89 -10.44 5.30 -17.25
CA THR A 89 -9.17 4.64 -16.91
C THR A 89 -8.25 5.53 -16.07
N HIS A 90 -8.60 6.80 -15.83
CA HIS A 90 -7.85 7.68 -14.94
C HIS A 90 -8.13 7.36 -13.47
N ILE A 91 -7.17 6.65 -12.86
CA ILE A 91 -7.20 6.23 -11.46
C ILE A 91 -5.90 6.72 -10.80
N SER A 92 -6.03 7.44 -9.70
CA SER A 92 -4.89 7.82 -8.88
C SER A 92 -4.34 6.64 -8.11
N GLN A 93 -3.05 6.67 -7.83
CA GLN A 93 -2.41 5.69 -6.96
C GLN A 93 -2.89 5.87 -5.51
N PRO A 94 -2.99 4.77 -4.74
CA PRO A 94 -3.27 4.86 -3.30
C PRO A 94 -2.04 5.45 -2.60
N MET A 95 -2.30 6.37 -1.66
CA MET A 95 -1.27 6.97 -0.81
C MET A 95 -1.40 6.42 0.62
N PHE A 96 -0.31 6.48 1.36
CA PHE A 96 -0.21 5.99 2.72
C PHE A 96 0.43 7.09 3.53
N THR A 97 0.03 7.25 4.78
CA THR A 97 0.65 8.19 5.71
C THR A 97 0.57 7.63 7.13
N ALA A 98 1.53 7.98 7.98
CA ALA A 98 1.51 7.58 9.37
C ALA A 98 0.54 8.48 10.15
N ALA A 99 -0.17 7.90 11.12
CA ALA A 99 -0.95 8.69 12.04
C ALA A 99 0.03 9.47 12.94
N ARG A 100 0.29 10.73 12.61
CA ARG A 100 1.09 11.64 13.45
C ARG A 100 0.49 11.65 14.85
N ARG A 101 1.26 11.20 15.84
CA ARG A 101 0.84 11.10 17.24
C ARG A 101 1.04 12.41 17.98
#